data_AF-A0A009HKQ5-F1
#
_entry.id   AF-A0A009HKQ5-F1
#
_cell.length_a   1.000
_cell.length_b   1.000
_cell.length_c   1.000
_cell.angle_alpha   90.00
_cell.angle_beta   90.00
_cell.angle_gamma   90.00
#
_symmetry.space_group_name_H-M   'P 1'
#
loop_
_entity.id
_entity.type
_entity.pdbx_description
1 polymer ?
#
loop_
_entity_poly.entity_id
_entity_poly.type
_entity_poly.pdbx_seq_one_letter_code
_entity_poly.pdbx_strand_id
1 'polypeptide(L)'
;MSRAPYVMGKSDSAFGRSQKIEDTTMGWRFINPKLKELYGVDTMPQTAENVAEQFNVNRADQDQFALVSQQRTASAQAKGFFSKEIVAVEIPQRKGDAVVIDTDEHPRASTTLEALSKLKPVVKADGTVTAGNASGINDGAAALLIASDEAVQAYNLKPRAKIVASTAVGVEPRIMGFAPAPAIKKLLKQANLTLDQMDVIELN
;
A
#
# COMPACT_ATOMS: atom_id res chain seq x y z
N MET A 1 -9.69 -0.35 5.67
CA MET A 1 -9.80 -1.61 6.41
C MET A 1 -10.82 -1.44 7.52
N SER A 2 -12.08 -1.68 7.22
CA SER A 2 -13.21 -1.32 8.09
C SER A 2 -13.58 -2.39 9.13
N ARG A 3 -13.10 -3.63 8.96
CA ARG A 3 -13.52 -4.79 9.77
C ARG A 3 -12.38 -5.51 10.48
N ALA A 4 -11.22 -4.87 10.60
CA ALA A 4 -10.13 -5.41 11.40
C ALA A 4 -10.59 -5.57 12.85
N PRO A 5 -10.45 -6.75 13.48
CA PRO A 5 -10.90 -6.96 14.84
C PRO A 5 -9.94 -6.30 15.84
N TYR A 6 -10.37 -6.22 17.10
CA TYR A 6 -9.44 -6.04 18.19
C TYR A 6 -8.83 -7.36 18.64
N VAL A 7 -7.67 -7.29 19.29
CA VAL A 7 -7.01 -8.43 19.92
C VAL A 7 -6.71 -8.13 21.38
N MET A 8 -6.75 -9.16 22.22
CA MET A 8 -6.44 -9.07 23.65
C MET A 8 -5.58 -10.27 24.04
N GLY A 9 -4.45 -9.98 24.69
CA GLY A 9 -3.58 -11.02 25.25
C GLY A 9 -4.31 -11.81 26.35
N LYS A 10 -3.91 -13.08 26.54
CA LYS A 10 -4.40 -13.85 27.69
C LYS A 10 -3.84 -13.24 28.99
N SER A 11 -4.53 -13.52 30.10
CA SER A 11 -4.00 -13.18 31.42
C SER A 11 -2.76 -14.02 31.72
N ASP A 12 -1.69 -13.39 32.20
CA ASP A 12 -0.45 -14.10 32.58
C ASP A 12 -0.57 -14.78 33.96
N SER A 13 -1.62 -14.45 34.72
CA SER A 13 -1.90 -15.03 36.04
C SER A 13 -3.40 -15.14 36.32
N ALA A 14 -3.78 -15.97 37.30
CA ALA A 14 -5.13 -15.97 37.84
C ALA A 14 -5.48 -14.58 38.41
N PHE A 15 -6.68 -14.08 38.12
CA PHE A 15 -7.16 -12.75 38.52
C PHE A 15 -6.26 -11.57 38.10
N GLY A 16 -5.48 -11.72 37.02
CA GLY A 16 -4.65 -10.65 36.47
C GLY A 16 -5.49 -9.43 36.06
N ARG A 17 -4.89 -8.23 36.14
CA ARG A 17 -5.56 -6.94 35.87
C ARG A 17 -4.87 -6.12 34.77
N SER A 18 -3.99 -6.76 33.99
CA SER A 18 -3.13 -6.13 32.99
C SER A 18 -3.65 -6.26 31.55
N GLN A 19 -4.89 -6.74 31.37
CA GLN A 19 -5.47 -6.97 30.05
C GLN A 19 -5.52 -5.66 29.26
N LYS A 20 -5.07 -5.73 28.01
CA LYS A 20 -5.07 -4.62 27.06
C LYS A 20 -5.69 -5.09 25.76
N ILE A 21 -6.49 -4.21 25.17
CA ILE A 21 -7.10 -4.39 23.86
C ILE A 21 -6.26 -3.58 22.87
N GLU A 22 -5.87 -4.19 21.76
CA GLU A 22 -5.06 -3.56 20.71
C GLU A 22 -5.82 -3.64 19.38
N ASP A 23 -5.81 -2.54 18.63
CA ASP A 23 -6.39 -2.46 17.28
C ASP A 23 -5.51 -3.21 16.27
N THR A 24 -6.12 -3.91 15.32
CA THR A 24 -5.40 -4.61 14.23
C THR A 24 -5.52 -3.94 12.87
N THR A 25 -6.24 -2.81 12.79
CA THR A 25 -6.43 -2.05 11.54
C THR A 25 -5.09 -1.71 10.88
N MET A 26 -4.09 -1.27 11.64
CA MET A 26 -2.75 -1.00 11.14
C MET A 26 -1.71 -0.92 12.27
N GLY A 27 -0.45 -1.23 11.95
CA GLY A 27 0.70 -0.92 12.79
C GLY A 27 1.06 -1.96 13.84
N TRP A 28 1.98 -1.58 14.72
CA TRP A 28 2.56 -2.46 15.74
C TRP A 28 1.56 -2.78 16.86
N ARG A 29 1.50 -4.04 17.26
CA ARG A 29 0.76 -4.56 18.42
C ARG A 29 1.53 -5.71 19.05
N PHE A 30 1.30 -5.99 20.34
CA PHE A 30 2.06 -6.99 21.11
C PHE A 30 3.58 -6.84 20.94
N ILE A 31 4.07 -5.59 21.01
CA ILE A 31 5.46 -5.26 20.72
C ILE A 31 6.41 -6.05 21.63
N ASN A 32 7.33 -6.79 21.01
CA ASN A 32 8.42 -7.46 21.73
C ASN A 32 9.46 -6.42 22.17
N PRO A 33 9.79 -6.31 23.48
CA PRO A 33 10.80 -5.38 23.97
C PRO A 33 12.18 -5.54 23.31
N LYS A 34 12.62 -6.77 23.05
CA LYS A 34 13.91 -7.04 22.39
C LYS A 34 13.92 -6.57 20.94
N LEU A 35 12.79 -6.69 20.23
CA LEU A 35 12.67 -6.19 18.86
C LEU A 35 12.77 -4.65 18.84
N LYS A 36 12.08 -3.99 19.78
CA LYS A 36 12.14 -2.54 19.93
C LYS A 36 13.55 -2.06 20.26
N GLU A 37 14.29 -2.77 21.10
CA GLU A 37 15.67 -2.42 21.45
C GLU A 37 16.62 -2.56 20.25
N LEU A 38 16.50 -3.65 19.48
CA LEU A 38 17.42 -3.95 18.38
C LEU A 38 17.15 -3.10 17.13
N TYR A 39 15.89 -2.89 16.77
CA TYR A 39 15.50 -2.32 15.47
C TYR A 39 14.53 -1.14 15.55
N GLY A 40 14.00 -0.84 16.74
CA GLY A 40 12.89 0.10 16.90
C GLY A 40 11.53 -0.49 16.50
N VAL A 41 10.49 0.33 16.64
CA VAL A 41 9.11 0.02 16.25
C VAL A 41 8.47 1.25 15.60
N ASP A 42 9.23 1.87 14.71
CA ASP A 42 8.77 3.03 13.95
C ASP A 42 7.47 2.67 13.21
N THR A 43 6.46 3.52 13.34
CA THR A 43 5.23 3.44 12.56
C THR A 43 5.54 3.68 11.08
N MET A 44 4.66 3.24 10.18
CA MET A 44 4.88 3.43 8.73
C MET A 44 5.13 4.91 8.36
N PRO A 45 4.38 5.91 8.87
CA PRO A 45 4.70 7.31 8.61
C PRO A 45 6.06 7.74 9.17
N GLN A 46 6.50 7.23 10.33
CA GLN A 46 7.85 7.49 10.86
C GLN A 46 8.93 6.94 9.94
N THR A 47 8.74 5.74 9.37
CA THR A 47 9.71 5.20 8.40
C THR A 47 9.75 6.02 7.11
N ALA A 48 8.64 6.62 6.70
CA ALA A 48 8.59 7.51 5.55
C ALA A 48 9.35 8.83 5.81
N GLU A 49 9.23 9.41 7.01
CA GLU A 49 10.07 10.55 7.42
C GLU A 49 11.55 10.20 7.43
N ASN A 50 11.92 9.03 7.98
CA ASN A 50 13.31 8.56 7.97
C ASN A 50 13.87 8.44 6.55
N VAL A 51 13.06 7.94 5.60
CA VAL A 51 13.44 7.88 4.17
C VAL A 51 13.56 9.29 3.60
N ALA A 52 12.59 10.18 3.86
CA ALA A 52 12.63 11.56 3.37
C ALA A 52 13.89 12.29 3.86
N GLU A 53 14.25 12.15 5.13
CA GLU A 53 15.46 12.72 5.71
C GLU A 53 16.72 12.10 5.12
N GLN A 54 16.82 10.77 5.08
CA GLN A 54 18.02 10.07 4.65
C GLN A 54 18.33 10.29 3.16
N PHE A 55 17.29 10.42 2.34
CA PHE A 55 17.42 10.58 0.89
C PHE A 55 17.10 11.99 0.40
N ASN A 56 16.94 12.96 1.31
CA ASN A 56 16.66 14.38 1.02
C ASN A 56 15.43 14.60 0.12
N VAL A 57 14.35 13.85 0.36
CA VAL A 57 13.08 13.99 -0.37
C VAL A 57 12.26 15.10 0.29
N ASN A 58 12.29 16.29 -0.31
CA ASN A 58 11.62 17.45 0.27
C ASN A 58 10.09 17.36 0.19
N ARG A 59 9.41 18.15 1.03
CA ARG A 59 7.96 18.21 1.13
C ARG A 59 7.26 18.59 -0.19
N ALA A 60 7.83 19.52 -0.96
CA ALA A 60 7.21 19.99 -2.20
C ALA A 60 7.13 18.87 -3.24
N ASP A 61 8.18 18.06 -3.36
CA ASP A 61 8.23 16.91 -4.26
C ASP A 61 7.25 15.83 -3.84
N GLN A 62 7.10 15.58 -2.53
CA GLN A 62 6.10 14.62 -2.01
C GLN A 62 4.67 15.05 -2.37
N ASP A 63 4.32 16.31 -2.14
CA ASP A 63 2.99 16.84 -2.46
C ASP A 63 2.75 16.87 -3.97
N GLN A 64 3.76 17.21 -4.76
CA GLN A 64 3.68 17.18 -6.22
C GLN A 64 3.47 15.76 -6.75
N PHE A 65 4.17 14.77 -6.19
CA PHE A 65 3.98 13.37 -6.53
C PHE A 65 2.55 12.90 -6.19
N ALA A 66 2.05 13.25 -5.01
CA ALA A 66 0.70 12.93 -4.58
C ALA A 66 -0.36 13.55 -5.50
N LEU A 67 -0.17 14.81 -5.90
CA LEU A 67 -1.05 15.50 -6.85
C LEU A 67 -1.09 14.78 -8.21
N VAL A 68 0.08 14.41 -8.74
CA VAL A 68 0.17 13.67 -10.01
C VAL A 68 -0.55 12.33 -9.92
N SER A 69 -0.41 11.61 -8.80
CA SER A 69 -1.16 10.38 -8.56
C SER A 69 -2.67 10.62 -8.65
N GLN A 70 -3.20 11.63 -7.94
CA GLN A 70 -4.63 11.94 -7.95
C GLN A 70 -5.14 12.32 -9.35
N GLN A 71 -4.37 13.12 -10.08
CA GLN A 71 -4.72 13.55 -11.45
C GLN A 71 -4.73 12.38 -12.44
N ARG A 72 -3.73 11.49 -12.37
CA ARG A 72 -3.66 10.30 -13.22
C ARG A 72 -4.82 9.36 -12.95
N THR A 73 -5.11 9.07 -11.68
CA THR A 73 -6.24 8.21 -11.30
C THR A 73 -7.57 8.80 -11.74
N ALA A 74 -7.80 10.10 -11.52
CA ALA A 74 -9.02 10.77 -11.97
C ALA A 74 -9.18 10.72 -13.50
N SER A 75 -8.09 10.92 -14.26
CA SER A 75 -8.11 10.79 -15.72
C SER A 75 -8.41 9.36 -16.18
N ALA A 76 -7.82 8.36 -15.52
CA ALA A 76 -8.05 6.95 -15.82
C ALA A 76 -9.49 6.51 -15.51
N GLN A 77 -10.04 6.94 -14.37
CA GLN A 77 -11.45 6.72 -14.02
C GLN A 77 -12.39 7.36 -15.05
N ALA A 78 -12.17 8.63 -15.40
CA ALA A 78 -13.00 9.33 -16.39
C ALA A 78 -12.95 8.69 -17.79
N LYS A 79 -11.86 8.02 -18.15
CA LYS A 79 -11.69 7.28 -19.41
C LYS A 79 -12.23 5.85 -19.35
N GLY A 80 -12.78 5.40 -18.22
CA GLY A 80 -13.25 4.03 -18.03
C GLY A 80 -12.12 3.00 -18.12
N PHE A 81 -10.91 3.35 -17.69
CA PHE A 81 -9.79 2.41 -17.67
C PHE A 81 -10.05 1.27 -16.68
N PHE A 82 -10.41 1.62 -15.44
CA PHE A 82 -10.61 0.64 -14.35
C PHE A 82 -11.89 -0.18 -14.48
N SER A 83 -12.89 0.24 -15.27
CA SER A 83 -14.11 -0.55 -15.48
C SER A 83 -13.85 -1.89 -16.18
N LYS A 84 -12.67 -2.07 -16.78
CA LYS A 84 -12.20 -3.34 -17.35
C LYS A 84 -11.55 -4.27 -16.33
N GLU A 85 -11.21 -3.74 -15.16
CA GLU A 85 -10.47 -4.44 -14.10
C GLU A 85 -11.34 -4.67 -12.85
N ILE A 86 -12.32 -3.80 -12.61
CA ILE A 86 -13.24 -3.87 -11.48
C ILE A 86 -14.41 -4.80 -11.81
N VAL A 87 -14.66 -5.73 -10.89
CA VAL A 87 -15.91 -6.47 -10.81
C VAL A 87 -16.74 -5.85 -9.68
N ALA A 88 -17.96 -5.44 -9.99
CA ALA A 88 -18.82 -4.77 -9.01
C ALA A 88 -19.14 -5.66 -7.81
N VAL A 89 -19.18 -5.06 -6.63
CA VAL A 89 -19.58 -5.70 -5.37
C VAL A 89 -20.99 -5.25 -5.04
N GLU A 90 -21.92 -6.19 -4.97
CA GLU A 90 -23.30 -5.94 -4.56
C GLU A 90 -23.46 -6.19 -3.06
N ILE A 91 -23.99 -5.20 -2.35
CA ILE A 91 -24.23 -5.25 -0.90
C ILE A 91 -25.75 -5.36 -0.67
N PRO A 92 -26.26 -6.56 -0.29
CA PRO A 92 -27.68 -6.76 -0.04
C PRO A 92 -28.20 -5.83 1.05
N GLN A 93 -29.34 -5.20 0.79
CA GLN A 93 -30.04 -4.36 1.76
C GLN A 93 -31.19 -5.13 2.42
N ARG A 94 -31.52 -4.79 3.66
CA ARG A 94 -32.65 -5.41 4.38
C ARG A 94 -34.00 -5.15 3.69
N LYS A 95 -34.12 -4.02 2.99
CA LYS A 95 -35.24 -3.61 2.13
C LYS A 95 -34.71 -2.80 0.97
N GLY A 96 -35.27 -2.97 -0.22
CA GLY A 96 -34.84 -2.27 -1.44
C GLY A 96 -33.72 -3.00 -2.18
N ASP A 97 -33.26 -2.39 -3.27
CA ASP A 97 -32.23 -2.94 -4.15
C ASP A 97 -30.85 -2.97 -3.46
N ALA A 98 -29.97 -3.84 -3.95
CA ALA A 98 -28.59 -3.91 -3.47
C ALA A 98 -27.84 -2.60 -3.76
N VAL A 99 -26.97 -2.20 -2.84
CA VAL A 99 -26.00 -1.12 -3.11
C VAL A 99 -24.89 -1.72 -3.95
N VAL A 100 -24.68 -1.18 -5.14
CA VAL A 100 -23.63 -1.62 -6.06
C VAL A 100 -22.42 -0.73 -5.89
N ILE A 101 -21.26 -1.33 -5.61
CA ILE A 101 -19.96 -0.65 -5.53
C ILE A 101 -19.12 -1.12 -6.71
N ASP A 102 -18.92 -0.24 -7.69
CA ASP A 102 -18.22 -0.54 -8.95
C ASP A 102 -17.08 0.45 -9.27
N THR A 103 -16.79 1.36 -8.34
CA THR A 103 -15.86 2.48 -8.53
C THR A 103 -14.99 2.66 -7.29
N ASP A 104 -13.69 2.86 -7.48
CA ASP A 104 -12.78 3.19 -6.37
C ASP A 104 -13.16 4.52 -5.71
N GLU A 105 -13.37 4.51 -4.39
CA GLU A 105 -13.83 5.66 -3.61
C GLU A 105 -12.71 6.49 -2.97
N HIS A 106 -11.49 5.95 -2.89
CA HIS A 106 -10.37 6.64 -2.25
C HIS A 106 -9.78 7.84 -3.02
N PRO A 107 -9.77 7.84 -4.37
CA PRO A 107 -9.28 8.97 -5.15
C PRO A 107 -10.02 10.28 -4.83
N ARG A 108 -9.27 11.37 -4.77
CA ARG A 108 -9.72 12.72 -4.43
C ARG A 108 -9.46 13.63 -5.62
N ALA A 109 -10.34 13.58 -6.62
CA ALA A 109 -10.17 14.32 -7.88
C ALA A 109 -10.06 15.84 -7.70
N SER A 110 -10.57 16.39 -6.60
CA SER A 110 -10.48 17.82 -6.25
C SER A 110 -9.15 18.23 -5.59
N THR A 111 -8.18 17.32 -5.48
CA THR A 111 -6.88 17.62 -4.84
C THR A 111 -6.16 18.74 -5.58
N THR A 112 -5.70 19.75 -4.82
CA THR A 112 -4.86 20.84 -5.33
C THR A 112 -3.55 20.90 -4.55
N LEU A 113 -2.49 21.44 -5.18
CA LEU A 113 -1.21 21.63 -4.50
C LEU A 113 -1.34 22.55 -3.27
N GLU A 114 -2.17 23.59 -3.36
CA GLU A 114 -2.43 24.51 -2.25
C GLU A 114 -3.11 23.80 -1.07
N ALA A 115 -4.06 22.90 -1.33
CA ALA A 115 -4.70 22.12 -0.29
C ALA A 115 -3.70 21.16 0.36
N LEU A 116 -2.86 20.49 -0.43
CA LEU A 116 -1.81 19.60 0.07
C LEU A 116 -0.80 20.36 0.94
N SER A 117 -0.31 21.53 0.51
CA SER A 117 0.69 22.30 1.25
C SER A 117 0.20 22.79 2.61
N LYS A 118 -1.12 22.95 2.80
CA LYS A 118 -1.73 23.36 4.07
C LYS A 118 -1.87 22.21 5.07
N LEU A 119 -1.69 20.96 4.65
CA LEU A 119 -1.79 19.81 5.54
C LEU A 119 -0.61 19.78 6.53
N LYS A 120 -0.97 19.54 7.79
CA LYS A 120 0.01 19.37 8.87
C LYS A 120 0.67 17.99 8.75
N PRO A 121 1.99 17.88 8.99
CA PRO A 121 2.65 16.59 9.07
C PRO A 121 2.08 15.73 10.19
N VAL A 122 2.09 14.41 10.01
CA VAL A 122 1.43 13.45 10.93
C VAL A 122 2.35 12.92 12.02
N VAL A 123 3.67 13.00 11.83
CA VAL A 123 4.67 12.44 12.77
C VAL A 123 5.20 13.51 13.73
N LYS A 124 5.70 14.63 13.19
CA LYS A 124 6.37 15.70 13.94
C LYS A 124 6.11 17.06 13.28
N ALA A 125 6.20 18.14 14.05
CA ALA A 125 5.79 19.47 13.58
C ALA A 125 6.58 19.98 12.36
N ASP A 126 7.87 19.62 12.29
CA ASP A 126 8.82 19.92 11.21
C ASP A 126 8.92 18.79 10.17
N GLY A 127 7.98 17.84 10.18
CA GLY A 127 7.94 16.70 9.27
C GLY A 127 7.48 17.05 7.87
N THR A 128 7.54 16.07 6.99
CA THR A 128 7.17 16.18 5.57
C THR A 128 5.99 15.30 5.17
N VAL A 129 5.77 14.20 5.91
CA VAL A 129 4.72 13.23 5.62
C VAL A 129 3.39 13.72 6.17
N THR A 130 2.37 13.80 5.31
CA THR A 130 1.02 14.24 5.63
C THR A 130 -0.01 13.20 5.21
N ALA A 131 -1.26 13.36 5.65
CA ALA A 131 -2.35 12.53 5.16
C ALA A 131 -2.65 12.71 3.65
N GLY A 132 -2.16 13.79 3.03
CA GLY A 132 -2.38 14.06 1.60
C GLY A 132 -1.34 13.42 0.68
N ASN A 133 -0.14 13.17 1.19
CA ASN A 133 0.98 12.57 0.46
C ASN A 133 1.33 11.15 0.93
N ALA A 134 0.47 10.55 1.74
CA ALA A 134 0.50 9.15 2.12
C ALA A 134 -0.79 8.43 1.67
N SER A 135 -0.71 7.11 1.51
CA SER A 135 -1.88 6.27 1.23
C SER A 135 -2.80 6.14 2.45
N GLY A 136 -4.06 5.80 2.19
CA GLY A 136 -5.05 5.51 3.23
C GLY A 136 -5.07 4.05 3.68
N ILE A 137 -6.05 3.73 4.52
CA ILE A 137 -6.34 2.36 4.92
C ILE A 137 -7.63 1.93 4.21
N ASN A 138 -7.51 1.05 3.22
CA ASN A 138 -8.61 0.70 2.31
C ASN A 138 -9.11 -0.73 2.53
N ASP A 139 -10.25 -1.06 1.90
CA ASP A 139 -10.80 -2.41 1.79
C ASP A 139 -10.82 -2.80 0.32
N GLY A 140 -10.45 -4.04 -0.01
CA GLY A 140 -10.43 -4.52 -1.38
C GLY A 140 -9.89 -5.94 -1.49
N ALA A 141 -10.13 -6.56 -2.65
CA ALA A 141 -9.60 -7.87 -3.00
C ALA A 141 -9.26 -7.90 -4.50
N ALA A 142 -8.23 -8.65 -4.85
CA ALA A 142 -7.84 -8.91 -6.23
C ALA A 142 -7.43 -10.38 -6.39
N ALA A 143 -7.67 -10.94 -7.56
CA ALA A 143 -7.29 -12.31 -7.89
C ALA A 143 -6.79 -12.38 -9.33
N LEU A 144 -5.81 -13.26 -9.58
CA LEU A 144 -5.26 -13.54 -10.90
C LEU A 144 -5.30 -15.05 -11.15
N LEU A 145 -5.68 -15.46 -12.35
CA LEU A 145 -5.51 -16.84 -12.80
C LEU A 145 -4.09 -16.99 -13.36
N ILE A 146 -3.30 -17.85 -12.73
CA ILE A 146 -1.95 -18.22 -13.19
C ILE A 146 -2.01 -19.65 -13.70
N ALA A 147 -1.53 -19.89 -14.91
CA ALA A 147 -1.53 -21.19 -15.56
C ALA A 147 -0.13 -21.48 -16.14
N SER A 148 0.26 -22.76 -16.13
CA SER A 148 1.45 -23.21 -16.85
C SER A 148 1.22 -23.21 -18.36
N ASP A 149 2.29 -23.30 -19.14
CA ASP A 149 2.20 -23.36 -20.61
C ASP A 149 1.36 -24.57 -21.07
N GLU A 150 1.45 -25.70 -20.37
CA GLU A 150 0.64 -26.90 -20.64
C GLU A 150 -0.84 -26.67 -20.32
N ALA A 151 -1.16 -26.03 -19.20
CA ALA A 151 -2.54 -25.73 -18.84
C ALA A 151 -3.16 -24.70 -19.81
N VAL A 152 -2.38 -23.73 -20.27
CA VAL A 152 -2.80 -22.78 -21.31
C VAL A 152 -3.21 -23.52 -22.58
N GLN A 153 -2.44 -24.50 -23.02
CA GLN A 153 -2.76 -25.31 -24.19
C GLN A 153 -3.97 -26.23 -23.93
N ALA A 154 -3.96 -26.99 -22.83
CA ALA A 154 -4.98 -27.98 -22.50
C ALA A 154 -6.38 -27.36 -22.34
N TYR A 155 -6.46 -26.16 -21.75
CA TYR A 155 -7.72 -25.44 -21.53
C TYR A 155 -7.97 -24.35 -22.57
N ASN A 156 -7.16 -24.26 -23.63
CA ASN A 156 -7.28 -23.26 -24.70
C ASN A 156 -7.40 -21.82 -24.18
N LEU A 157 -6.56 -21.46 -23.20
CA LEU A 157 -6.53 -20.13 -22.59
C LEU A 157 -5.75 -19.15 -23.48
N LYS A 158 -6.10 -17.85 -23.39
CA LYS A 158 -5.34 -16.77 -24.03
C LYS A 158 -4.38 -16.12 -23.02
N PRO A 159 -3.07 -16.41 -23.06
CA PRO A 159 -2.12 -15.81 -22.12
C PRO A 159 -2.05 -14.29 -22.32
N ARG A 160 -2.03 -13.53 -21.21
CA ARG A 160 -1.95 -12.06 -21.22
C ARG A 160 -0.55 -11.52 -20.91
N ALA A 161 0.21 -12.22 -20.09
CA ALA A 161 1.56 -11.89 -19.67
C ALA A 161 2.28 -13.16 -19.20
N LYS A 162 3.61 -13.09 -19.08
CA LYS A 162 4.44 -14.15 -18.50
C LYS A 162 5.17 -13.61 -17.28
N ILE A 163 5.17 -14.39 -16.19
CA ILE A 163 6.00 -14.10 -15.02
C ILE A 163 7.44 -14.46 -15.38
N VAL A 164 8.29 -13.45 -15.57
CA VAL A 164 9.69 -13.64 -15.99
C VAL A 164 10.58 -13.98 -14.79
N ALA A 165 10.44 -13.23 -13.70
CA ALA A 165 11.22 -13.43 -12.48
C ALA A 165 10.48 -12.83 -11.28
N SER A 166 10.85 -13.30 -10.09
CA SER A 166 10.47 -12.70 -8.80
C SER A 166 11.66 -12.75 -7.86
N THR A 167 11.75 -11.78 -6.96
CA THR A 167 12.80 -11.71 -5.94
C THR A 167 12.26 -11.11 -4.65
N ALA A 168 12.93 -11.44 -3.54
CA ALA A 168 12.79 -10.78 -2.26
C ALA A 168 14.16 -10.26 -1.77
N VAL A 169 14.13 -9.18 -0.98
CA VAL A 169 15.28 -8.57 -0.31
C VAL A 169 14.85 -8.09 1.08
N GLY A 170 15.81 -7.95 1.99
CA GLY A 170 15.63 -7.30 3.28
C GLY A 170 16.38 -5.98 3.34
N VAL A 171 15.84 -5.01 4.08
CA VAL A 171 16.47 -3.74 4.43
C VAL A 171 16.22 -3.44 5.91
N GLU A 172 16.89 -2.43 6.45
CA GLU A 172 16.64 -1.95 7.81
C GLU A 172 15.16 -1.53 8.00
N PRO A 173 14.48 -1.99 9.08
CA PRO A 173 13.05 -1.68 9.30
C PRO A 173 12.73 -0.18 9.31
N ARG A 174 13.64 0.66 9.83
CA ARG A 174 13.47 2.12 9.92
C ARG A 174 13.31 2.82 8.56
N ILE A 175 13.72 2.19 7.46
CA ILE A 175 13.64 2.72 6.09
C ILE A 175 12.96 1.74 5.13
N MET A 176 12.00 0.95 5.63
CA MET A 176 11.35 -0.11 4.85
C MET A 176 10.83 0.33 3.47
N GLY A 177 10.38 1.59 3.32
CA GLY A 177 9.91 2.15 2.05
C GLY A 177 10.98 2.22 0.94
N PHE A 178 12.26 2.10 1.29
CA PHE A 178 13.37 2.06 0.32
C PHE A 178 13.59 0.67 -0.30
N ALA A 179 12.98 -0.39 0.25
CA ALA A 179 13.19 -1.77 -0.18
C ALA A 179 13.05 -2.05 -1.69
N PRO A 180 12.16 -1.37 -2.46
CA PRO A 180 12.08 -1.57 -3.90
C PRO A 180 13.39 -1.28 -4.64
N ALA A 181 14.21 -0.31 -4.18
CA ALA A 181 15.44 0.06 -4.87
C ALA A 181 16.46 -1.11 -5.00
N PRO A 182 16.86 -1.80 -3.91
CA PRO A 182 17.68 -3.00 -4.02
C PRO A 182 16.93 -4.19 -4.64
N ALA A 183 15.61 -4.31 -4.46
CA ALA A 183 14.81 -5.39 -5.05
C ALA A 183 14.84 -5.34 -6.58
N ILE A 184 14.57 -4.17 -7.17
CA ILE A 184 14.57 -3.93 -8.62
C ILE A 184 15.96 -4.25 -9.19
N LYS A 185 17.04 -3.76 -8.57
CA LYS A 185 18.43 -4.05 -9.01
C LYS A 185 18.72 -5.55 -9.03
N LYS A 186 18.32 -6.29 -8.00
CA LYS A 186 18.49 -7.74 -7.92
C LYS A 186 17.65 -8.47 -8.98
N LEU A 187 16.39 -8.07 -9.15
CA LEU A 187 15.46 -8.68 -10.09
C LEU A 187 15.93 -8.53 -11.54
N LEU A 188 16.31 -7.31 -11.92
CA LEU A 188 16.82 -7.01 -13.27
C LEU A 188 18.07 -7.83 -13.59
N LYS A 189 19.01 -7.93 -12.62
CA LYS A 189 20.18 -8.79 -12.78
C LYS A 189 19.81 -10.26 -12.94
N GLN A 190 18.87 -10.77 -12.14
CA GLN A 190 18.40 -12.16 -12.23
C GLN A 190 17.72 -12.46 -13.56
N ALA A 191 16.95 -11.51 -14.09
CA ALA A 191 16.23 -11.64 -15.36
C ALA A 191 17.10 -11.33 -16.59
N ASN A 192 18.35 -10.85 -16.39
CA ASN A 192 19.21 -10.31 -17.44
C ASN A 192 18.52 -9.18 -18.25
N LEU A 193 17.87 -8.26 -17.54
CA LEU A 193 17.16 -7.11 -18.10
C LEU A 193 17.75 -5.80 -17.54
N THR A 194 17.43 -4.69 -18.20
CA THR A 194 17.73 -3.33 -17.75
C THR A 194 16.44 -2.56 -17.45
N LEU A 195 16.56 -1.46 -16.71
CA LEU A 195 15.40 -0.62 -16.39
C LEU A 195 14.79 0.02 -17.64
N ASP A 196 15.63 0.38 -18.62
CA ASP A 196 15.20 1.01 -19.88
C ASP A 196 14.36 0.08 -20.77
N GLN A 197 14.31 -1.22 -20.46
CA GLN A 197 13.47 -2.19 -21.14
C GLN A 197 12.05 -2.29 -20.54
N MET A 198 11.75 -1.56 -19.47
CA MET A 198 10.44 -1.58 -18.82
C MET A 198 9.53 -0.52 -19.43
N ASP A 199 8.54 -0.96 -20.21
CA ASP A 199 7.55 -0.04 -20.81
C ASP A 199 6.61 0.57 -19.76
N VAL A 200 6.36 -0.16 -18.66
CA VAL A 200 5.49 0.24 -17.55
C VAL A 200 6.12 -0.18 -16.23
N ILE A 201 6.09 0.71 -15.23
CA ILE A 201 6.52 0.45 -13.86
C ILE A 201 5.37 0.79 -12.91
N GLU A 202 4.84 -0.23 -12.24
CA GLU A 202 3.92 -0.08 -11.12
C GLU A 202 4.73 -0.09 -9.81
N LEU A 203 4.90 1.09 -9.21
CA LEU A 203 5.60 1.29 -7.93
C LEU A 203 4.59 1.78 -6.90
N ASN A 204 4.28 0.92 -5.92
CA ASN A 204 3.41 1.25 -4.79
C ASN A 204 4.06 2.27 -3.84
#